data_AF-A0A6G1A7Z9-F1
#
_entry.id   AF-A0A6G1A7Z9-F1
#
_cell.length_a   1.000
_cell.length_b   1.000
_cell.length_c   1.000
_cell.angle_alpha   90.00
_cell.angle_beta   90.00
_cell.angle_gamma   90.00
#
_symmetry.space_group_name_H-M   'P 1'
#
loop_
_entity.id
_entity.type
_entity.pdbx_description
1 polymer ?
#
loop_
_entity_poly.entity_id
_entity_poly.type
_entity_poly.pdbx_seq_one_letter_code
_entity_poly.pdbx_strand_id
1 'polypeptide(L)'
;SVLLHGLASLLGLVENGLILFVVGCRMRQTVVTTWVLHLALSDLLATASLPFFTYFLAVGHSWELGTTFCKLHSSIFFLNMFASGFLLSAISLDRCLQVVRPVWAQNHRTVAAAHKLCLALWALAVLNTVPYFVFRDTIPRLDGRIMCYYN
;
A
#
# COMPACT_ATOMS: atom_id res chain seq x y z
N SER A 1 17.08 -8.85 -13.21
CA SER A 1 15.80 -8.39 -12.63
C SER A 1 15.41 -9.10 -11.34
N VAL A 2 15.46 -10.44 -11.26
CA VAL A 2 15.04 -11.21 -10.07
C VAL A 2 15.77 -10.80 -8.79
N LEU A 3 17.11 -10.74 -8.81
CA LEU A 3 17.93 -10.32 -7.65
C LEU A 3 17.55 -8.93 -7.12
N LEU A 4 17.34 -7.96 -8.02
CA LEU A 4 16.96 -6.59 -7.64
C LEU A 4 15.62 -6.55 -6.91
N HIS A 5 14.59 -7.24 -7.43
CA HIS A 5 13.26 -7.27 -6.82
C HIS A 5 13.24 -8.09 -5.52
N GLY A 6 14.02 -9.16 -5.46
CA GLY A 6 14.21 -9.95 -4.23
C GLY A 6 14.85 -9.11 -3.11
N LEU A 7 15.92 -8.38 -3.40
CA LEU A 7 16.55 -7.46 -2.44
C LEU A 7 15.60 -6.33 -2.04
N ALA A 8 14.89 -5.72 -3.00
CA ALA A 8 13.91 -4.68 -2.71
C ALA A 8 12.77 -5.18 -1.80
N SER A 9 12.32 -6.42 -1.99
CA SER A 9 11.30 -7.02 -1.12
C SER A 9 11.82 -7.24 0.30
N LEU A 10 13.03 -7.79 0.46
CA LEU A 10 13.64 -8.02 1.77
C LEU A 10 13.86 -6.70 2.53
N LEU A 11 14.46 -5.71 1.87
CA LEU A 11 14.68 -4.39 2.44
C LEU A 11 13.35 -3.74 2.81
N GLY A 12 12.38 -3.72 1.89
CA GLY A 12 11.08 -3.12 2.12
C GLY A 12 10.30 -3.75 3.28
N LEU A 13 10.33 -5.08 3.42
CA LEU A 13 9.69 -5.77 4.54
C LEU A 13 10.35 -5.44 5.89
N VAL A 14 11.68 -5.42 5.93
CA VAL A 14 12.45 -5.12 7.14
C VAL A 14 12.28 -3.65 7.55
N GLU A 15 12.41 -2.73 6.60
CA GLU A 15 12.30 -1.28 6.84
C GLU A 15 10.90 -0.90 7.31
N ASN A 16 9.85 -1.27 6.56
CA ASN A 16 8.48 -0.93 6.93
C ASN A 16 8.01 -1.66 8.20
N GLY A 17 8.45 -2.90 8.39
CA GLY A 17 8.19 -3.65 9.63
C GLY A 17 8.83 -2.98 10.85
N LEU A 18 10.08 -2.52 10.73
CA LEU A 18 10.76 -1.79 11.79
C LEU A 18 10.09 -0.44 12.07
N ILE A 19 9.68 0.30 11.04
CA ILE A 19 8.95 1.57 11.20
C ILE A 19 7.65 1.33 11.95
N LEU A 20 6.84 0.33 11.56
CA LEU A 20 5.60 -0.02 12.27
C LEU A 20 5.85 -0.36 13.73
N PHE A 21 6.90 -1.16 14.02
CA PHE A 21 7.23 -1.54 15.39
C PHE A 21 7.68 -0.34 16.24
N VAL A 22 8.60 0.49 15.74
CA VAL A 22 9.13 1.63 16.48
C VAL A 22 8.06 2.70 16.66
N VAL A 23 7.37 3.09 15.59
CA VAL A 23 6.33 4.13 15.64
C VAL A 23 5.12 3.66 16.43
N GLY A 24 4.74 2.39 16.31
CA GLY A 24 3.54 1.83 16.94
C GLY A 24 3.73 1.51 18.42
N CYS A 25 4.88 0.94 18.79
CA CYS A 25 5.10 0.40 20.13
C CYS A 25 6.10 1.20 20.97
N ARG A 26 7.03 1.93 20.36
CA ARG A 26 8.13 2.61 21.08
C ARG A 26 8.02 4.13 21.11
N MET A 27 7.16 4.72 20.28
CA MET A 27 6.94 6.17 20.24
C MET A 27 5.56 6.56 20.80
N ARG A 28 5.48 7.78 21.34
CA ARG A 28 4.19 8.35 21.79
C ARG A 28 3.31 8.62 20.58
N GLN A 29 2.06 8.16 20.64
CA GLN A 29 1.10 8.36 19.56
C GLN A 29 0.69 9.84 19.43
N THR A 30 0.88 10.37 18.22
CA THR A 30 0.51 11.72 17.78
C THR A 30 -0.15 11.62 16.40
N VAL A 31 -0.79 12.69 15.94
CA VAL A 31 -1.42 12.72 14.61
C VAL A 31 -0.42 12.37 13.50
N VAL A 32 0.82 12.85 13.61
CA VAL A 32 1.88 12.55 12.63
C VAL A 32 2.28 11.09 12.66
N THR A 33 2.46 10.50 13.85
CA THR A 33 2.80 9.06 13.94
C THR A 33 1.67 8.18 13.42
N THR A 34 0.41 8.57 13.59
CA THR A 34 -0.74 7.88 12.98
C THR A 34 -0.65 7.88 11.45
N TRP A 35 -0.35 9.01 10.82
CA TRP A 35 -0.16 9.07 9.36
C TRP A 35 0.97 8.15 8.90
N VAL A 36 2.11 8.22 9.58
CA VAL A 36 3.29 7.38 9.29
C VAL A 36 2.99 5.90 9.46
N LEU A 37 2.21 5.51 10.48
CA LEU A 37 1.82 4.12 10.69
C LEU A 37 0.97 3.58 9.54
N HIS A 38 -0.04 4.32 9.09
CA HIS A 38 -0.87 3.87 7.97
C HIS A 38 -0.10 3.85 6.64
N LEU A 39 0.86 4.77 6.45
CA LEU A 39 1.72 4.80 5.27
C LEU A 39 2.70 3.60 5.27
N ALA A 40 3.36 3.35 6.39
CA ALA A 40 4.23 2.18 6.55
C ALA A 40 3.45 0.86 6.41
N LEU A 41 2.17 0.84 6.82
CA LEU A 41 1.30 -0.32 6.63
C LEU A 41 0.99 -0.56 5.15
N SER A 42 0.68 0.48 4.36
CA SER A 42 0.43 0.30 2.92
C SER A 42 1.69 -0.15 2.19
N ASP A 43 2.84 0.46 2.50
CA ASP A 43 4.12 0.10 1.91
C ASP A 43 4.57 -1.32 2.31
N LEU A 44 4.27 -1.75 3.54
CA LEU A 44 4.49 -3.14 3.97
C LEU A 44 3.67 -4.12 3.12
N LEU A 45 2.38 -3.83 2.88
CA LEU A 45 1.53 -4.68 2.04
C LEU A 45 2.06 -4.75 0.61
N ALA A 46 2.50 -3.62 0.04
CA ALA A 46 3.10 -3.59 -1.29
C ALA A 46 4.39 -4.43 -1.35
N THR A 47 5.28 -4.25 -0.38
CA THR A 47 6.57 -4.96 -0.33
C THR A 47 6.43 -6.44 0.00
N ALA A 48 5.36 -6.83 0.69
CA ALA A 48 4.95 -8.22 0.88
C ALA A 48 4.41 -8.88 -0.39
N SER A 49 3.95 -8.09 -1.38
CA SER A 49 3.50 -8.61 -2.67
C SER A 49 4.63 -8.81 -3.68
N LEU A 50 5.76 -8.10 -3.51
CA LEU A 50 6.96 -8.19 -4.36
C LEU A 50 7.60 -9.59 -4.49
N PRO A 51 7.62 -10.48 -3.46
CA PRO A 51 8.14 -11.84 -3.62
C PRO A 51 7.40 -12.62 -4.69
N PHE A 52 6.08 -12.44 -4.79
CA PHE A 52 5.26 -13.10 -5.81
C PHE A 52 5.57 -12.57 -7.21
N PHE A 53 5.82 -11.26 -7.34
CA PHE A 53 6.32 -10.69 -8.59
C PHE A 53 7.73 -11.21 -8.94
N THR A 54 8.59 -11.39 -7.94
CA THR A 54 9.93 -11.96 -8.12
C THR A 54 9.84 -13.42 -8.58
N TYR A 55 8.90 -14.20 -8.04
CA TYR A 55 8.59 -15.55 -8.50
C TYR A 55 8.10 -15.56 -9.95
N PHE A 56 7.17 -14.67 -10.31
CA PHE A 56 6.71 -14.49 -11.69
C PHE A 56 7.88 -14.24 -12.67
N LEU A 57 8.85 -13.39 -12.29
CA LEU A 57 10.05 -13.17 -13.08
C LEU A 57 10.97 -14.41 -13.15
N ALA A 58 11.07 -15.16 -12.05
CA ALA A 58 11.90 -16.36 -11.96
C ALA A 58 11.38 -17.51 -12.82
N VAL A 59 10.05 -17.63 -12.99
CA VAL A 59 9.38 -18.64 -13.85
C VAL A 59 9.24 -18.12 -15.30
N GLY A 60 10.04 -17.14 -15.71
CA GLY A 60 10.07 -16.68 -17.09
C GLY A 60 8.87 -15.82 -17.51
N HIS A 61 8.34 -15.02 -16.59
CA HIS A 61 7.16 -14.15 -16.80
C HIS A 61 5.86 -14.93 -17.02
N SER A 62 5.67 -16.01 -16.26
CA SER A 62 4.43 -16.80 -16.23
C SER A 62 3.81 -16.78 -14.83
N TRP A 63 2.49 -16.60 -14.76
CA TRP A 63 1.71 -16.55 -13.53
C TRP A 63 1.07 -17.91 -13.22
N GLU A 64 1.74 -18.70 -12.39
CA GLU A 64 1.33 -20.07 -12.05
C GLU A 64 0.53 -20.18 -10.73
N LEU A 65 0.19 -19.06 -10.09
CA LEU A 65 -0.44 -19.02 -8.76
C LEU A 65 -1.99 -18.98 -8.81
N GLY A 66 -2.57 -19.14 -10.00
CA GLY A 66 -4.01 -19.12 -10.23
C GLY A 66 -4.63 -17.71 -10.30
N THR A 67 -5.88 -17.66 -10.76
CA THR A 67 -6.59 -16.41 -11.10
C THR A 67 -6.93 -15.55 -9.89
N THR A 68 -7.33 -16.16 -8.77
CA THR A 68 -7.68 -15.44 -7.54
C THR A 68 -6.49 -14.69 -6.97
N PHE A 69 -5.31 -15.32 -6.94
CA PHE A 69 -4.07 -14.66 -6.52
C PHE A 69 -3.59 -13.60 -7.50
N CYS A 70 -3.79 -13.78 -8.82
CA CYS A 70 -3.49 -12.74 -9.81
C CYS A 70 -4.27 -11.44 -9.53
N LYS A 71 -5.58 -11.59 -9.26
CA LYS A 71 -6.45 -10.47 -8.88
C LYS A 71 -5.97 -9.81 -7.58
N LEU A 72 -5.76 -10.59 -6.53
CA LEU A 72 -5.30 -10.08 -5.22
C LEU A 72 -3.95 -9.37 -5.31
N HIS A 73 -2.95 -9.98 -5.95
CA HIS A 73 -1.61 -9.40 -6.12
C HIS A 73 -1.67 -8.06 -6.84
N SER A 74 -2.40 -7.99 -7.95
CA SER A 74 -2.58 -6.75 -8.71
C SER A 74 -3.31 -5.69 -7.88
N SER A 75 -4.33 -6.08 -7.12
CA SER A 75 -5.08 -5.16 -6.27
C SER A 75 -4.24 -4.56 -5.14
N ILE A 76 -3.31 -5.32 -4.54
CA ILE A 76 -2.41 -4.79 -3.49
C ILE A 76 -1.55 -3.65 -4.04
N PHE A 77 -1.05 -3.77 -5.28
CA PHE A 77 -0.27 -2.71 -5.92
C PHE A 77 -1.09 -1.42 -6.07
N PHE A 78 -2.31 -1.51 -6.61
CA PHE A 78 -3.19 -0.34 -6.75
C PHE A 78 -3.67 0.20 -5.40
N LEU A 79 -3.88 -0.68 -4.42
CA LEU A 79 -4.28 -0.29 -3.07
C LEU A 79 -3.22 0.58 -2.43
N ASN A 80 -1.94 0.19 -2.55
CA ASN A 80 -0.83 1.01 -2.08
C ASN A 80 -0.77 2.36 -2.80
N MET A 81 -0.90 2.36 -4.12
CA MET A 81 -0.88 3.60 -4.91
C MET A 81 -1.94 4.61 -4.43
N PHE A 82 -3.18 4.16 -4.26
CA PHE A 82 -4.27 5.02 -3.77
C PHE A 82 -4.09 5.39 -2.30
N ALA A 83 -3.78 4.43 -1.43
CA ALA A 83 -3.60 4.67 0.00
C ALA A 83 -2.47 5.67 0.27
N SER A 84 -1.29 5.44 -0.30
CA SER A 84 -0.14 6.33 -0.15
C SER A 84 -0.41 7.72 -0.75
N GLY A 85 -1.06 7.80 -1.91
CA GLY A 85 -1.46 9.08 -2.52
C GLY A 85 -2.43 9.88 -1.65
N PHE A 86 -3.46 9.23 -1.11
CA PHE A 86 -4.42 9.85 -0.21
C PHE A 86 -3.80 10.25 1.14
N LEU A 87 -2.95 9.41 1.71
CA LEU A 87 -2.24 9.69 2.96
C LEU A 87 -1.28 10.87 2.81
N LEU A 88 -0.48 10.92 1.73
CA LEU A 88 0.41 12.05 1.45
C LEU A 88 -0.37 13.36 1.25
N SER A 89 -1.52 13.28 0.58
CA SER A 89 -2.43 14.43 0.44
C SER A 89 -2.95 14.88 1.81
N ALA A 90 -3.39 13.96 2.66
CA ALA A 90 -3.86 14.26 4.01
C ALA A 90 -2.76 14.85 4.90
N ILE A 91 -1.53 14.32 4.83
CA ILE A 91 -0.36 14.87 5.54
C ILE A 91 -0.09 16.31 5.09
N SER A 92 -0.12 16.56 3.78
CA SER A 92 0.11 17.90 3.22
C SER A 92 -0.96 18.89 3.66
N LEU A 93 -2.23 18.46 3.64
CA LEU A 93 -3.36 19.27 4.12
C LEU A 93 -3.29 19.53 5.63
N ASP A 94 -2.94 18.53 6.45
CA ASP A 94 -2.75 18.67 7.90
C ASP A 94 -1.65 19.69 8.22
N ARG A 95 -0.54 19.68 7.45
CA ARG A 95 0.53 20.67 7.58
C ARG A 95 0.09 22.07 7.15
N CYS A 96 -0.66 22.19 6.06
CA CYS A 96 -1.23 23.45 5.63
C CYS A 96 -2.19 24.04 6.68
N LEU A 97 -3.09 23.22 7.24
CA LEU A 97 -4.05 23.64 8.25
C LEU A 97 -3.39 24.10 9.57
N GLN A 98 -2.26 23.50 9.95
CA GLN A 98 -1.48 23.97 11.10
C GLN A 98 -0.98 25.41 10.94
N VAL A 99 -0.59 25.79 9.73
CA VAL A 99 -0.07 27.13 9.45
C VAL A 99 -1.19 28.14 9.20
N VAL A 100 -2.18 27.76 8.40
CA VAL A 100 -3.26 28.68 7.97
C VAL A 100 -4.32 28.86 9.06
N ARG A 101 -4.58 27.83 9.88
CA ARG A 101 -5.64 27.85 10.92
C ARG A 101 -5.13 27.29 12.26
N PRO A 102 -4.17 27.97 12.92
CA PRO A 102 -3.52 27.47 14.13
C PRO A 102 -4.50 27.23 15.30
N VAL A 103 -5.45 28.15 15.53
CA VAL A 103 -6.45 28.03 16.62
C VAL A 103 -7.37 26.83 16.40
N TRP A 104 -7.78 26.57 15.15
CA TRP A 104 -8.60 25.40 14.83
C TRP A 104 -7.80 24.12 15.00
N ALA A 105 -6.56 24.09 14.49
CA ALA A 105 -5.67 22.95 14.59
C ALA A 105 -5.40 22.57 16.05
N GLN A 106 -5.18 23.53 16.94
CA GLN A 106 -4.97 23.26 18.36
C GLN A 106 -6.19 22.59 19.03
N ASN A 107 -7.40 22.95 18.61
CA ASN A 107 -8.63 22.44 19.24
C ASN A 107 -9.19 21.15 18.61
N HIS A 108 -8.93 20.89 17.32
CA HIS A 108 -9.58 19.78 16.59
C HIS A 108 -8.60 18.68 16.14
N ARG A 109 -7.29 18.93 16.14
CA ARG A 109 -6.27 17.98 15.68
C ARG A 109 -5.99 16.91 16.73
N THR A 110 -6.86 15.91 16.79
CA THR A 110 -6.76 14.78 17.72
C THR A 110 -6.32 13.50 17.01
N VAL A 111 -5.64 12.61 17.75
CA VAL A 111 -5.22 11.29 17.26
C VAL A 111 -6.42 10.45 16.81
N ALA A 112 -7.54 10.54 17.53
CA ALA A 112 -8.78 9.84 17.16
C ALA A 112 -9.35 10.32 15.82
N ALA A 113 -9.33 11.63 15.55
CA ALA A 113 -9.76 12.17 14.26
C ALA A 113 -8.84 11.71 13.12
N ALA A 114 -7.52 11.68 13.34
CA ALA A 114 -6.56 11.19 12.37
C ALA A 114 -6.81 9.71 12.02
N HIS A 115 -7.05 8.85 13.01
CA HIS A 115 -7.39 7.44 12.76
C HIS A 115 -8.69 7.28 11.98
N LYS A 116 -9.75 8.03 12.34
CA LYS A 116 -11.02 7.99 11.58
C LYS A 116 -10.82 8.41 10.13
N LEU A 117 -10.04 9.46 9.89
CA LEU A 117 -9.72 9.90 8.53
C LEU A 117 -8.92 8.83 7.79
N CYS A 118 -7.90 8.21 8.41
CA CYS A 118 -7.18 7.09 7.81
C CYS A 118 -8.13 5.96 7.38
N LEU A 119 -9.05 5.52 8.24
CA LEU A 119 -10.01 4.47 7.90
C LEU A 119 -10.89 4.86 6.70
N ALA A 120 -11.32 6.12 6.63
CA ALA A 120 -12.07 6.63 5.48
C ALA A 120 -11.23 6.62 4.19
N LEU A 121 -9.96 7.03 4.26
CA LEU A 121 -9.04 6.98 3.12
C LEU A 121 -8.76 5.54 2.67
N TRP A 122 -8.65 4.60 3.59
CA TRP A 122 -8.54 3.17 3.28
C TRP A 122 -9.78 2.65 2.57
N ALA A 123 -10.99 3.00 3.05
CA ALA A 123 -12.23 2.62 2.39
C ALA A 123 -12.32 3.18 0.96
N LEU A 124 -11.93 4.44 0.76
CA LEU A 124 -11.84 5.05 -0.56
C LEU A 124 -10.79 4.37 -1.45
N ALA A 125 -9.62 4.02 -0.90
CA ALA A 125 -8.58 3.32 -1.64
C ALA A 125 -9.10 1.95 -2.10
N VAL A 126 -9.71 1.16 -1.21
CA VAL A 126 -10.32 -0.13 -1.55
C VAL A 126 -11.39 0.03 -2.63
N LEU A 127 -12.29 1.01 -2.49
CA LEU A 127 -13.33 1.28 -3.49
C LEU A 127 -12.74 1.55 -4.88
N ASN A 128 -11.68 2.35 -4.97
CA ASN A 128 -10.99 2.64 -6.23
C ASN A 128 -10.22 1.42 -6.79
N THR A 129 -9.83 0.46 -5.94
CA THR A 129 -9.20 -0.79 -6.41
C THR A 129 -10.17 -1.84 -6.96
N VAL A 130 -11.47 -1.71 -6.70
CA VAL A 130 -12.50 -2.66 -7.17
C VAL A 130 -12.45 -2.90 -8.69
N PRO A 131 -12.46 -1.88 -9.57
CA PRO A 131 -12.39 -2.14 -11.02
C PRO A 131 -11.12 -2.90 -11.41
N TYR A 132 -9.98 -2.57 -10.79
CA TYR A 132 -8.72 -3.26 -11.02
C TYR A 132 -8.74 -4.72 -10.57
N PHE A 133 -9.51 -5.06 -9.53
CA PHE A 133 -9.74 -6.45 -9.12
C PHE A 133 -10.66 -7.19 -10.09
N VAL A 134 -11.74 -6.55 -10.53
CA VAL A 134 -12.78 -7.16 -11.38
C VAL A 134 -12.25 -7.45 -12.78
N PHE A 135 -11.54 -6.50 -13.40
CA PHE A 135 -11.05 -6.62 -14.78
C PHE A 135 -9.75 -7.43 -14.91
N ARG A 136 -9.12 -7.85 -13.81
CA ARG A 136 -7.89 -8.64 -13.88
C ARG A 136 -8.21 -10.11 -14.11
N ASP A 137 -7.50 -10.76 -15.02
CA ASP A 137 -7.68 -12.16 -15.31
C ASP A 137 -6.36 -12.85 -15.71
N THR A 138 -6.38 -14.17 -15.72
CA THR A 138 -5.28 -15.01 -16.20
C THR A 138 -5.52 -15.40 -17.65
N ILE A 139 -4.68 -14.91 -18.55
CA ILE A 139 -4.79 -15.10 -20.00
C ILE A 139 -3.71 -16.09 -20.46
N PRO A 140 -4.08 -17.31 -20.91
CA PRO A 140 -3.12 -18.25 -21.47
C PRO A 140 -2.59 -17.73 -22.81
N ARG A 141 -1.28 -17.85 -23.02
CA ARG A 141 -0.58 -17.48 -24.24
C ARG A 141 -0.25 -18.73 -25.07
N LEU A 142 -0.02 -18.53 -26.37
CA LEU A 142 0.37 -19.58 -27.32
C LEU A 142 1.74 -20.20 -27.01
N ASP A 143 2.61 -19.49 -26.29
CA ASP A 143 3.93 -19.96 -25.85
C ASP A 143 3.87 -20.82 -24.57
N GLY A 144 2.66 -21.15 -24.09
CA GLY A 144 2.43 -21.95 -22.89
C GLY A 144 2.47 -21.14 -21.59
N ARG A 145 2.71 -19.82 -21.63
CA ARG A 145 2.74 -18.96 -20.44
C ARG A 145 1.34 -18.50 -20.04
N ILE A 146 1.17 -18.15 -18.78
CA ILE A 146 -0.05 -17.55 -18.24
C ILE A 146 0.24 -16.10 -17.86
N MET A 147 -0.46 -15.15 -18.47
CA MET A 147 -0.31 -13.72 -18.17
C MET A 147 -1.36 -13.29 -17.15
N CYS A 148 -0.96 -12.57 -16.11
CA CYS A 148 -1.88 -11.88 -15.21
C CYS A 148 -2.11 -10.44 -15.73
N TYR A 149 -3.13 -10.24 -16.56
CA TYR A 149 -3.41 -8.94 -17.20
C TYR A 149 -4.90 -8.55 -17.22
N TYR A 150 -5.23 -7.36 -17.72
CA TYR A 150 -6.64 -7.00 -17.92
C TYR A 150 -7.20 -7.81 -19.09
N ASN A 151 -8.38 -8.39 -18.86
CA ASN A 151 -9.19 -9.04 -19.91
C ASN A 151 -9.97 -7.99 -20.69
#